data_AF-E2A3V1-F1
#
_entry.id   AF-E2A3V1-F1
#
_cell.length_a   1.000
_cell.length_b   1.000
_cell.length_c   1.000
_cell.angle_alpha   90.00
_cell.angle_beta   90.00
_cell.angle_gamma   90.00
#
_symmetry.space_group_name_H-M   'P 1'
#
loop_
_entity.id
_entity.type
_entity.pdbx_description
1 polymer ?
#
loop_
_entity_poly.entity_id
_entity_poly.type
_entity_poly.pdbx_seq_one_letter_code
_entity_poly.pdbx_strand_id
1 'polypeptide(L)'
;MTGSDPSLLTFDRVSMLAPMLLILVTCLTVFHRLKVRWPVNVNCWFCNNNSKIWKEDLNWWLCSWCEQYNGFSKNGDYMYNIPEQYATSNMSTRYCRLIKQSNSRNISMNHLCEDCNKQENLKLLELSNFEPKSERHYNAELTKFKKYLEKRYPLCNNCKLTVQTVLNKQALWLTCYKMLFFRQKPIKMLIGVSIHF
;
A
#
# COMPACT_ATOMS: atom_id res chain seq x y z
N MET A 1 18.83 69.70 26.52
CA MET A 1 19.89 68.67 26.45
C MET A 1 19.23 67.38 26.91
N THR A 2 18.75 66.53 26.00
CA THR A 2 19.55 65.48 25.37
C THR A 2 18.99 65.17 23.97
N GLY A 3 19.76 65.44 22.92
CA GLY A 3 19.48 64.92 21.59
C GLY A 3 20.09 63.52 21.50
N SER A 4 19.26 62.50 21.33
CA SER A 4 19.74 61.15 21.03
C SER A 4 20.13 61.07 19.55
N ASP A 5 21.38 60.69 19.27
CA ASP A 5 21.93 60.61 17.92
C ASP A 5 21.28 59.45 17.13
N PRO A 6 20.64 59.72 15.96
CA PRO A 6 19.93 58.69 15.18
C PRO A 6 20.85 57.60 14.61
N SER A 7 22.13 57.91 14.44
CA SER A 7 23.19 57.02 13.93
C SER A 7 23.60 55.95 14.93
N LEU A 8 23.57 56.25 16.23
CA LEU A 8 23.91 55.30 17.29
C LEU A 8 22.80 54.26 17.48
N LEU A 9 21.54 54.70 17.47
CA LEU A 9 20.35 53.84 17.55
C LEU A 9 20.21 52.87 16.36
N THR A 10 20.65 53.28 15.17
CA THR A 10 20.63 52.43 13.97
C THR A 10 21.78 51.43 13.98
N PHE A 11 22.97 51.81 14.44
CA PHE A 11 24.11 50.91 14.63
C PHE A 11 23.81 49.82 15.68
N ASP A 12 23.19 50.18 16.82
CA ASP A 12 22.80 49.23 17.86
C ASP A 12 21.73 48.24 17.38
N ARG A 13 20.75 48.69 16.58
CA ARG A 13 19.73 47.80 16.01
C ARG A 13 20.33 46.83 14.99
N VAL A 14 21.22 47.28 14.11
CA VAL A 14 21.91 46.42 13.14
C VAL A 14 22.83 45.42 13.85
N SER A 15 23.51 45.86 14.92
CA SER A 15 24.38 45.03 15.77
C SER A 15 23.61 43.89 16.47
N MET A 16 22.34 44.10 16.83
CA MET A 16 21.48 43.07 17.45
C MET A 16 20.77 42.14 16.45
N LEU A 17 20.51 42.58 15.22
CA LEU A 17 19.80 41.77 14.21
C LEU A 17 20.65 40.63 13.66
N ALA A 18 21.93 40.86 13.42
CA ALA A 18 22.86 39.85 12.91
C ALA A 18 22.99 38.60 13.83
N PRO A 19 23.23 38.73 15.15
CA PRO A 19 23.30 37.56 16.04
C PRO A 19 21.94 36.87 16.18
N MET A 20 20.83 37.61 16.19
CA MET A 20 19.48 37.01 16.22
C MET A 20 19.20 36.15 14.99
N LEU A 21 19.60 36.62 13.80
CA LEU A 21 19.48 35.85 12.56
C LEU A 21 20.38 34.61 12.58
N LEU A 22 21.62 34.72 13.06
CA LEU A 22 22.53 33.58 13.21
C LEU A 22 21.98 32.53 14.20
N ILE A 23 21.45 32.96 15.35
CA ILE A 23 20.79 32.08 16.32
C ILE A 23 19.59 31.39 15.67
N LEU A 24 18.74 32.11 14.95
CA LEU A 24 17.60 31.52 14.26
C LEU A 24 18.04 30.45 13.24
N VAL A 25 19.02 30.76 12.39
CA VAL A 25 19.52 29.83 11.37
C VAL A 25 20.16 28.60 12.00
N THR A 26 20.95 28.76 13.07
CA THR A 26 21.55 27.64 13.78
C THR A 26 20.49 26.77 14.47
N CYS A 27 19.52 27.37 15.16
CA CYS A 27 18.38 26.67 15.76
C CYS A 27 17.58 25.88 14.72
N LEU A 28 17.26 26.50 13.57
CA LEU A 28 16.56 25.82 12.46
C LEU A 28 17.38 24.65 11.92
N THR A 29 18.69 24.84 11.71
CA THR A 29 19.58 23.79 11.22
C THR A 29 19.65 22.62 12.19
N VAL A 30 19.81 22.89 13.48
CA VAL A 30 19.81 21.88 14.54
C VAL A 30 18.47 21.15 14.59
N PHE A 31 17.36 21.89 14.58
CA PHE A 31 16.01 21.31 14.56
C PHE A 31 15.80 20.39 13.36
N HIS A 32 16.18 20.81 12.15
CA HIS A 32 16.05 19.99 10.95
C HIS A 32 16.89 18.70 11.05
N ARG A 33 18.12 18.77 11.57
CA ARG A 33 18.97 17.59 11.77
C ARG A 33 18.39 16.62 12.80
N LEU A 34 17.84 17.14 13.90
CA LEU A 34 17.20 16.32 14.93
C LEU A 34 15.89 15.69 14.42
N LYS A 35 15.10 16.43 13.64
CA LYS A 35 13.81 15.98 13.10
C LYS A 35 13.96 14.78 12.16
N VAL A 36 15.05 14.71 11.39
CA VAL A 36 15.33 13.59 10.49
C VAL A 36 15.66 12.31 11.27
N ARG A 37 16.29 12.46 12.43
CA ARG A 37 16.58 11.38 13.39
C ARG A 37 15.47 11.17 14.40
N TRP A 38 14.25 11.63 14.13
CA TRP A 38 13.12 11.31 14.99
C TRP A 38 12.60 9.92 14.62
N PRO A 39 12.54 8.96 15.56
CA PRO A 39 12.05 7.64 15.25
C PRO A 39 10.52 7.65 15.10
N VAL A 40 10.02 7.06 14.02
CA VAL A 40 8.59 6.98 13.67
C VAL A 40 8.14 5.52 13.63
N ASN A 41 6.89 5.29 14.02
CA ASN A 41 6.28 3.96 13.92
C ASN A 41 5.61 3.82 12.54
N VAL A 42 6.01 2.79 11.80
CA VAL A 42 5.46 2.41 10.50
C VAL A 42 4.97 0.97 10.54
N ASN A 43 4.10 0.59 9.63
CA ASN A 43 3.57 -0.77 9.51
C ASN A 43 4.12 -1.44 8.25
N CYS A 44 4.54 -2.70 8.37
CA CYS A 44 5.03 -3.48 7.24
C CYS A 44 3.87 -3.96 6.35
N TRP A 45 3.96 -3.70 5.04
CA TRP A 45 2.93 -4.13 4.07
C TRP A 45 2.77 -5.65 3.94
N PHE A 46 3.82 -6.42 4.27
CA PHE A 46 3.85 -7.87 4.06
C PHE A 46 3.39 -8.65 5.30
N CYS A 47 4.03 -8.41 6.44
CA CYS A 47 3.73 -9.14 7.67
C CYS A 47 2.80 -8.40 8.63
N ASN A 48 2.44 -7.14 8.33
CA ASN A 48 1.57 -6.29 9.15
C ASN A 48 2.08 -6.04 10.59
N ASN A 49 3.36 -6.32 10.87
CA ASN A 49 4.00 -5.90 12.11
C ASN A 49 4.46 -4.44 12.02
N ASN A 50 4.43 -3.76 13.17
CA ASN A 50 4.97 -2.42 13.27
C ASN A 50 6.49 -2.46 13.48
N SER A 51 7.18 -1.50 12.88
CA SER A 51 8.60 -1.25 13.08
C SER A 51 8.83 0.21 13.40
N LYS A 52 9.90 0.48 14.15
CA LYS A 52 10.34 1.83 14.49
C LYS A 52 11.55 2.14 13.62
N ILE A 53 11.43 3.14 12.75
CA ILE A 53 12.47 3.54 11.80
C ILE A 53 12.81 5.02 11.98
N TRP A 54 13.92 5.49 11.43
CA TRP A 54 14.20 6.93 11.39
C TRP A 54 13.36 7.62 10.32
N LYS A 55 13.10 8.92 10.50
CA LYS A 55 12.30 9.69 9.55
C LYS A 55 12.98 9.81 8.18
N GLU A 56 14.31 9.79 8.13
CA GLU A 56 15.09 9.67 6.88
C GLU A 56 14.74 8.43 6.06
N ASP A 57 14.40 7.33 6.73
CA ASP A 57 14.15 6.02 6.10
C ASP A 57 12.68 5.84 5.70
N LEU A 58 11.85 6.90 5.74
CA LEU A 58 10.43 6.80 5.38
C LEU A 58 10.21 6.39 3.91
N ASN A 59 11.17 6.71 3.03
CA ASN A 59 11.08 6.36 1.62
C ASN A 59 11.26 4.85 1.40
N TRP A 60 12.11 4.20 2.21
CA TRP A 60 12.30 2.76 2.18
C TRP A 60 12.95 2.24 3.47
N TRP A 61 12.56 1.04 3.88
CA TRP A 61 13.18 0.36 5.02
C TRP A 61 13.03 -1.16 4.89
N LEU A 62 13.91 -1.93 5.53
CA LEU A 62 13.83 -3.39 5.60
C LEU A 62 13.09 -3.81 6.88
N CYS A 63 12.07 -4.65 6.75
CA CYS A 63 11.31 -5.10 7.91
C CYS A 63 12.11 -6.07 8.77
N SER A 64 12.33 -5.73 10.05
CA SER A 64 13.04 -6.57 11.02
C SER A 64 12.35 -7.90 11.35
N TRP A 65 11.10 -8.10 10.91
CA TRP A 65 10.31 -9.29 11.22
C TRP A 65 10.26 -10.32 10.09
N CYS A 66 10.26 -9.85 8.84
CA CYS A 66 10.08 -10.70 7.66
C CYS A 66 11.10 -10.41 6.55
N GLU A 67 12.03 -9.48 6.82
CA GLU A 67 13.12 -9.12 5.92
C GLU A 67 12.64 -8.66 4.54
N GLN A 68 11.41 -8.14 4.46
CA GLN A 68 10.84 -7.60 3.23
C GLN A 68 11.11 -6.10 3.11
N TYR A 69 11.41 -5.66 1.89
CA TYR A 69 11.65 -4.28 1.54
C TYR A 69 10.34 -3.47 1.50
N ASN A 70 10.28 -2.35 2.21
CA ASN A 70 9.11 -1.48 2.35
C ASN A 70 9.40 -0.08 1.79
N GLY A 71 9.59 0.03 0.48
CA GLY A 71 9.76 1.29 -0.24
C GLY A 71 9.07 1.25 -1.60
N PHE A 72 8.04 2.07 -1.80
CA PHE A 72 7.22 2.02 -2.99
C PHE A 72 7.09 3.41 -3.62
N SER A 73 7.06 3.45 -4.95
CA SER A 73 6.72 4.64 -5.73
C SER A 73 5.26 5.02 -5.48
N LYS A 74 4.85 6.22 -5.88
CA LYS A 74 3.44 6.64 -5.82
C LYS A 74 2.50 5.72 -6.61
N ASN A 75 3.03 4.99 -7.59
CA ASN A 75 2.29 4.05 -8.43
C ASN A 75 2.31 2.62 -7.86
N GLY A 76 3.03 2.39 -6.75
CA GLY A 76 3.13 1.08 -6.09
C GLY A 76 4.31 0.22 -6.55
N ASP A 77 5.15 0.71 -7.47
CA ASP A 77 6.36 0.00 -7.90
C ASP A 77 7.44 0.02 -6.82
N TYR A 78 8.37 -0.93 -6.83
CA TYR A 78 9.53 -0.86 -5.96
C TYR A 78 10.41 0.36 -6.33
N MET A 79 10.92 1.05 -5.30
CA MET A 79 11.87 2.16 -5.49
C MET A 79 13.25 1.72 -6.00
N TYR A 80 13.52 0.41 -6.03
CA TYR A 80 14.72 -0.16 -6.65
C TYR A 80 14.33 -1.22 -7.67
N ASN A 81 15.15 -1.37 -8.71
CA ASN A 81 14.97 -2.45 -9.68
C ASN A 81 15.30 -3.78 -8.99
N ILE A 82 14.38 -4.75 -9.09
CA ILE A 82 14.60 -6.14 -8.69
C ILE A 82 14.73 -6.95 -9.99
N PRO A 83 15.93 -7.15 -10.54
CA PRO A 83 16.13 -7.83 -11.82
C PRO A 83 15.48 -9.22 -11.85
N GLU A 84 15.46 -9.90 -10.71
CA GLU A 84 14.86 -11.22 -10.53
C GLU A 84 13.34 -11.24 -10.79
N GLN A 85 12.64 -10.10 -10.66
CA GLN A 85 11.22 -10.01 -11.02
C GLN A 85 10.99 -10.04 -12.53
N TYR A 86 11.96 -9.58 -13.32
CA TYR A 86 11.90 -9.54 -14.78
C TYR A 86 12.65 -10.71 -15.42
N ALA A 87 13.51 -11.39 -14.64
CA ALA A 87 14.19 -12.59 -15.06
C ALA A 87 13.13 -13.62 -15.45
N THR A 88 12.99 -13.84 -16.76
CA THR A 88 12.20 -14.95 -17.28
C THR A 88 12.97 -16.22 -16.95
N SER A 89 12.72 -16.79 -15.77
CA SER A 89 13.34 -18.06 -15.43
C SER A 89 12.84 -19.09 -16.45
N ASN A 90 13.75 -19.66 -17.23
CA ASN A 90 13.47 -20.84 -18.08
C ASN A 90 12.90 -22.03 -17.27
N MET A 91 12.89 -21.94 -15.94
CA MET A 91 12.03 -22.71 -15.06
C MET A 91 10.97 -21.81 -14.42
N SER A 92 9.72 -21.96 -14.83
CA SER A 92 8.57 -21.58 -13.99
C SER A 92 8.59 -22.47 -12.74
N THR A 93 9.31 -22.06 -11.70
CA THR A 93 9.27 -22.74 -10.40
C THR A 93 7.86 -22.57 -9.86
N ARG A 94 7.02 -23.61 -10.01
CA ARG A 94 5.64 -23.57 -9.53
C ARG A 94 5.67 -23.75 -8.01
N TYR A 95 5.63 -22.65 -7.26
CA TYR A 95 5.55 -22.67 -5.80
C TYR A 95 4.21 -23.20 -5.27
N CYS A 96 3.18 -23.27 -6.11
CA CYS A 96 1.92 -23.92 -5.77
C CYS A 96 1.99 -25.43 -6.04
N ARG A 97 1.87 -26.22 -4.97
CA ARG A 97 1.65 -27.67 -5.09
C ARG A 97 0.23 -27.88 -5.63
N LEU A 98 0.09 -28.44 -6.83
CA LEU A 98 -1.17 -29.04 -7.26
C LEU A 98 -1.55 -30.07 -6.21
N ILE A 99 -2.59 -29.81 -5.43
CA ILE A 99 -3.21 -30.84 -4.61
C ILE A 99 -3.70 -31.88 -5.60
N LYS A 100 -2.99 -33.02 -5.69
CA LYS A 100 -3.54 -34.20 -6.36
C LYS A 100 -4.88 -34.44 -5.68
N GLN A 101 -5.98 -34.28 -6.42
CA GLN A 101 -7.30 -34.59 -5.93
C GLN A 101 -7.26 -36.06 -5.48
N SER A 102 -7.12 -36.29 -4.18
CA SER A 102 -7.52 -37.56 -3.61
C SER A 102 -9.02 -37.67 -3.89
N ASN A 103 -9.48 -38.87 -4.23
CA ASN A 103 -10.87 -39.22 -4.50
C ASN A 103 -11.76 -39.09 -3.24
N SER A 104 -11.69 -37.96 -2.54
CA SER A 104 -12.58 -37.59 -1.45
C SER A 104 -13.85 -37.01 -2.05
N ARG A 105 -14.75 -37.91 -2.43
CA ARG A 105 -16.18 -37.65 -2.59
C ARG A 105 -16.66 -36.98 -1.30
N ASN A 106 -16.79 -35.64 -1.32
CA ASN A 106 -17.51 -34.75 -0.38
C ASN A 106 -16.79 -33.39 -0.19
N ILE A 107 -16.33 -32.75 -1.27
CA ILE A 107 -16.00 -31.32 -1.25
C ILE A 107 -17.22 -30.59 -1.79
N SER A 108 -17.78 -29.65 -1.01
CA SER A 108 -18.97 -28.90 -1.42
C SER A 108 -18.76 -28.29 -2.81
N MET A 109 -19.73 -28.50 -3.70
CA MET A 109 -19.73 -28.16 -5.12
C MET A 109 -19.77 -26.62 -5.36
N ASN A 110 -18.80 -25.86 -4.85
CA ASN A 110 -18.64 -24.42 -5.12
C ASN A 110 -17.73 -24.17 -6.34
N HIS A 111 -17.79 -25.02 -7.36
CA HIS A 111 -17.01 -24.87 -8.58
C HIS A 111 -17.91 -24.53 -9.76
N LEU A 112 -17.36 -23.80 -10.72
CA LEU A 112 -17.99 -23.63 -12.02
C LEU A 112 -17.98 -24.96 -12.77
N CYS A 113 -18.95 -25.18 -13.67
CA CYS A 113 -18.88 -26.30 -14.59
C CYS A 113 -17.68 -26.14 -15.54
N GLU A 114 -17.26 -27.23 -16.20
CA GLU A 114 -16.08 -27.23 -17.06
C GLU A 114 -16.18 -26.19 -18.19
N ASP A 115 -17.34 -26.06 -18.82
CA ASP A 115 -17.56 -25.08 -19.90
C ASP A 115 -17.47 -23.65 -19.41
N CYS A 116 -18.04 -23.35 -18.23
CA CYS A 116 -17.93 -22.04 -17.61
C CYS A 116 -16.47 -21.74 -17.21
N ASN A 117 -15.71 -22.72 -16.73
CA ASN A 117 -14.27 -22.52 -16.47
C ASN A 117 -13.49 -22.22 -17.75
N LYS A 118 -13.78 -22.93 -18.86
CA LYS A 118 -13.16 -22.64 -20.17
C LYS A 118 -13.48 -21.21 -20.63
N GLN A 119 -14.72 -20.76 -20.47
CA GLN A 119 -15.14 -19.40 -20.80
C GLN A 119 -14.47 -18.35 -19.92
N GLU A 120 -14.36 -18.57 -18.61
CA GLU A 120 -13.63 -17.67 -17.71
C GLU A 120 -12.14 -17.58 -18.08
N ASN A 121 -11.51 -18.68 -18.50
CA ASN A 121 -10.12 -18.65 -18.99
C ASN A 121 -9.98 -17.81 -20.27
N LEU A 122 -10.90 -17.92 -21.22
CA LEU A 122 -10.91 -17.07 -22.43
C LEU A 122 -11.13 -15.60 -22.08
N LYS A 123 -12.05 -15.31 -21.14
CA LYS A 123 -12.28 -13.96 -20.61
C LYS A 123 -10.99 -13.36 -20.03
N LEU A 124 -10.26 -14.12 -19.21
CA LEU A 124 -8.98 -13.67 -18.63
C LEU A 124 -7.91 -13.44 -19.69
N LEU A 125 -7.79 -14.35 -20.67
CA LEU A 125 -6.84 -14.23 -21.77
C LEU A 125 -7.09 -12.98 -22.63
N GLU A 126 -8.34 -12.68 -22.95
CA GLU A 126 -8.67 -11.46 -23.69
C GLU A 126 -8.46 -10.21 -22.83
N LEU A 127 -8.80 -10.28 -21.53
CA LEU A 127 -8.55 -9.17 -20.60
C LEU A 127 -7.06 -8.88 -20.44
N SER A 128 -6.19 -9.88 -20.43
CA SER A 128 -4.73 -9.67 -20.35
C SER A 128 -4.15 -9.06 -21.62
N ASN A 129 -4.79 -9.28 -22.76
CA ASN A 129 -4.39 -8.73 -24.07
C ASN A 129 -5.07 -7.37 -24.36
N PHE A 130 -5.79 -6.79 -23.39
CA PHE A 130 -6.42 -5.49 -23.57
C PHE A 130 -5.37 -4.38 -23.67
N GLU A 131 -5.41 -3.64 -24.77
CA GLU A 131 -4.63 -2.41 -24.96
C GLU A 131 -5.58 -1.23 -25.16
N PRO A 132 -5.46 -0.14 -24.37
CA PRO A 132 -6.28 1.06 -24.54
C PRO A 132 -5.91 1.77 -25.84
N LYS A 133 -6.90 2.33 -26.54
CA LYS A 133 -6.65 3.20 -27.69
C LYS A 133 -6.14 4.57 -27.27
N SER A 134 -6.54 5.03 -26.09
CA SER A 134 -6.14 6.32 -25.52
C SER A 134 -5.99 6.20 -24.02
N GLU A 135 -4.80 6.46 -23.49
CA GLU A 135 -4.52 6.52 -22.04
C GLU A 135 -5.50 7.40 -21.27
N ARG A 136 -5.91 8.55 -21.85
CA ARG A 136 -6.89 9.46 -21.22
C ARG A 136 -8.27 8.83 -20.98
N HIS A 137 -8.61 7.79 -21.74
CA HIS A 137 -9.90 7.10 -21.67
C HIS A 137 -9.76 5.66 -21.15
N TYR A 138 -8.57 5.28 -20.65
CA TYR A 138 -8.25 3.92 -20.18
C TYR A 138 -9.37 3.30 -19.35
N ASN A 139 -9.82 4.00 -18.30
CA ASN A 139 -10.86 3.48 -17.40
C ASN A 139 -12.20 3.23 -18.10
N ALA A 140 -12.60 4.12 -19.00
CA ALA A 140 -13.86 4.01 -19.75
C ALA A 140 -13.78 2.87 -20.78
N GLU A 141 -12.65 2.78 -21.50
CA GLU A 141 -12.37 1.71 -22.46
C GLU A 141 -12.31 0.34 -21.78
N LEU A 142 -11.57 0.22 -20.67
CA LEU A 142 -11.46 -1.01 -19.88
C LEU A 142 -12.83 -1.44 -19.34
N THR A 143 -13.64 -0.49 -18.84
CA THR A 143 -14.99 -0.80 -18.34
C THR A 143 -15.89 -1.32 -19.47
N LYS A 144 -15.83 -0.68 -20.64
CA LYS A 144 -16.59 -1.13 -21.82
C LYS A 144 -16.13 -2.51 -22.28
N PHE A 145 -14.82 -2.77 -22.28
CA PHE A 145 -14.25 -4.05 -22.66
C PHE A 145 -14.62 -5.17 -21.68
N LYS A 146 -14.53 -4.93 -20.36
CA LYS A 146 -15.02 -5.88 -19.35
C LYS A 146 -16.49 -6.24 -19.54
N LYS A 147 -17.36 -5.25 -19.77
CA LYS A 147 -18.79 -5.49 -20.07
C LYS A 147 -19.00 -6.31 -21.34
N TYR A 148 -18.20 -6.07 -22.37
CA TYR A 148 -18.21 -6.87 -23.59
C TYR A 148 -17.85 -8.32 -23.31
N LEU A 149 -16.78 -8.57 -22.54
CA LEU A 149 -16.33 -9.92 -22.19
C LEU A 149 -17.37 -10.69 -21.36
N GLU A 150 -18.04 -10.02 -20.42
CA GLU A 150 -19.15 -10.62 -19.64
C GLU A 150 -20.30 -11.10 -20.54
N LYS A 151 -20.59 -10.35 -21.62
CA LYS A 151 -21.61 -10.74 -22.60
C LYS A 151 -21.11 -11.85 -23.55
N ARG A 152 -19.83 -11.81 -23.92
CA ARG A 152 -19.18 -12.73 -24.86
C ARG A 152 -18.95 -14.12 -24.26
N TYR A 153 -18.64 -14.18 -22.97
CA TYR A 153 -18.31 -15.38 -22.19
C TYR A 153 -19.21 -15.50 -20.94
N PRO A 154 -20.52 -15.72 -21.13
CA PRO A 154 -21.47 -15.71 -20.02
C PRO A 154 -21.49 -17.03 -19.25
N LEU A 155 -21.45 -16.95 -17.92
CA LEU A 155 -21.72 -18.10 -17.07
C LEU A 155 -23.15 -18.64 -17.28
N CYS A 156 -23.32 -19.96 -17.16
CA CYS A 156 -24.65 -20.57 -17.07
C CYS A 156 -25.36 -20.16 -15.77
N ASN A 157 -26.69 -20.30 -15.73
CA ASN A 157 -27.49 -19.84 -14.59
C ASN A 157 -27.07 -20.46 -13.25
N ASN A 158 -26.76 -21.77 -13.25
CA ASN A 158 -26.28 -22.45 -12.04
C ASN A 158 -24.94 -21.88 -11.56
N CYS A 159 -23.99 -21.67 -12.48
CA CYS A 159 -22.69 -21.09 -12.15
C CYS A 159 -22.79 -19.64 -11.67
N LYS A 160 -23.72 -18.84 -12.22
CA LYS A 160 -24.01 -17.48 -11.71
C LYS A 160 -24.46 -17.51 -10.26
N LEU A 161 -25.34 -18.43 -9.90
CA LEU A 161 -25.79 -18.62 -8.51
C LEU A 161 -24.65 -19.06 -7.60
N THR A 162 -23.78 -19.97 -8.07
CA THR A 162 -22.57 -20.38 -7.35
C THR A 162 -21.66 -19.18 -7.07
N VAL A 163 -21.35 -18.37 -8.09
CA VAL A 163 -20.54 -17.16 -7.95
C VAL A 163 -21.17 -16.18 -6.96
N GLN A 164 -22.47 -15.89 -7.11
CA GLN A 164 -23.17 -14.98 -6.20
C GLN A 164 -23.14 -15.47 -4.74
N THR A 165 -23.33 -16.77 -4.53
CA THR A 165 -23.26 -17.39 -3.20
C THR A 165 -21.87 -17.24 -2.59
N VAL A 166 -20.82 -17.50 -3.36
CA VAL A 166 -19.44 -17.36 -2.90
C VAL A 166 -19.10 -15.90 -2.60
N LEU A 167 -19.46 -14.96 -3.48
CA LEU A 167 -19.23 -13.53 -3.28
C LEU A 167 -19.94 -13.01 -2.04
N ASN A 168 -21.19 -13.42 -1.80
CA ASN A 168 -21.94 -13.05 -0.60
C ASN A 168 -21.27 -13.56 0.68
N LYS A 169 -20.81 -14.82 0.68
CA LYS A 169 -20.06 -15.40 1.80
C LYS A 169 -18.75 -14.66 2.06
N GLN A 170 -18.00 -14.32 1.01
CA GLN A 170 -16.76 -13.57 1.11
C GLN A 170 -16.99 -12.14 1.62
N ALA A 171 -18.03 -11.46 1.14
CA ALA A 171 -18.39 -10.12 1.60
C ALA A 171 -18.77 -10.13 3.09
N LEU A 172 -19.56 -11.12 3.53
CA LEU A 172 -19.89 -11.32 4.93
C LEU A 172 -18.63 -11.57 5.77
N TRP A 173 -17.76 -12.47 5.31
CA TRP A 173 -16.50 -12.78 5.99
C TRP A 173 -15.60 -11.55 6.10
N LEU A 174 -15.40 -10.79 5.03
CA LEU A 174 -14.61 -9.55 5.02
C LEU A 174 -15.20 -8.50 5.97
N THR A 175 -16.53 -8.41 6.05
CA THR A 175 -17.20 -7.48 6.97
C THR A 175 -16.95 -7.89 8.42
N CYS A 176 -17.15 -9.16 8.76
CA CYS A 176 -16.85 -9.69 10.09
C CYS A 176 -15.36 -9.54 10.45
N TYR A 177 -14.45 -9.84 9.52
CA TYR A 177 -13.02 -9.68 9.69
C TYR A 177 -12.64 -8.22 9.95
N LYS A 178 -13.16 -7.27 9.15
CA LYS A 178 -12.97 -5.84 9.39
C LYS A 178 -13.47 -5.43 10.77
N MET A 179 -14.66 -5.88 11.19
CA MET A 179 -15.19 -5.61 12.53
C MET A 179 -14.29 -6.17 13.64
N LEU A 180 -13.75 -7.38 13.48
CA LEU A 180 -12.79 -7.97 14.43
C LEU A 180 -11.49 -7.16 14.50
N PHE A 181 -10.97 -6.69 13.36
CA PHE A 181 -9.82 -5.78 13.31
C PHE A 181 -10.07 -4.48 14.05
N PHE A 182 -11.23 -3.85 13.83
CA PHE A 182 -11.63 -2.63 14.53
C PHE A 182 -11.89 -2.86 16.02
N ARG A 183 -12.29 -4.08 16.43
CA ARG A 183 -12.51 -4.46 17.83
C ARG A 183 -11.20 -4.79 18.58
N GLN A 184 -10.11 -5.09 17.86
CA GLN A 184 -8.77 -5.23 18.44
C GLN A 184 -8.02 -3.90 18.59
N LYS A 185 -8.35 -2.88 17.78
CA LYS A 185 -7.77 -1.52 17.88
C LYS A 185 -8.31 -0.57 18.98
N PRO A 186 -9.45 -0.76 19.70
CA PRO A 186 -9.86 0.17 20.75
C PRO A 186 -9.10 -0.09 22.06
N ILE A 187 -8.62 -1.31 22.31
CA ILE A 187 -8.01 -1.68 23.58
C ILE A 187 -6.55 -1.20 23.67
N LYS A 188 -5.81 -1.16 22.55
CA LYS A 188 -4.46 -0.54 22.54
C LYS A 188 -4.49 0.99 22.71
N MET A 189 -5.62 1.63 22.43
CA MET A 189 -5.82 3.06 22.70
C MET A 189 -6.12 3.34 24.19
N LEU A 190 -6.68 2.37 24.92
CA LEU A 190 -7.00 2.50 26.35
C LEU A 190 -5.82 2.16 27.28
N ILE A 191 -4.81 1.43 26.81
CA ILE A 191 -3.59 1.11 27.59
C ILE A 191 -2.42 2.04 27.22
N GLY A 192 -2.57 2.86 26.18
CA GLY A 192 -1.56 3.84 25.74
C GLY A 192 -1.65 5.21 26.44
N VAL A 193 -2.48 5.35 27.47
CA VAL A 193 -2.50 6.55 28.33
C VAL A 193 -1.70 6.26 29.60
N SER A 194 -0.39 6.48 29.50
CA SER A 194 0.61 6.64 30.57
C SER A 194 1.98 6.64 29.87
N ILE A 195 2.86 7.66 29.88
CA ILE A 195 3.14 8.77 30.79
C ILE A 195 3.90 9.86 29.99
N HIS A 196 3.73 11.12 30.39
CA HIS A 196 4.59 12.31 30.18
C HIS A 196 6.01 12.06 29.62
N PHE A 197 6.43 12.79 28.58
CA PHE A 197 7.04 14.15 28.61
C PHE A 197 7.05 14.74 27.20
#